data_AF-A0A7C3CPG3-F1
#
_entry.id   AF-A0A7C3CPG3-F1
#
_cell.length_a   1.000
_cell.length_b   1.000
_cell.length_c   1.000
_cell.angle_alpha   90.00
_cell.angle_beta   90.00
_cell.angle_gamma   90.00
#
_symmetry.space_group_name_H-M   'P 1'
#
loop_
_entity.id
_entity.type
_entity.pdbx_description
1 polymer ?
#
loop_
_entity_poly.entity_id
_entity_poly.type
_entity_poly.pdbx_seq_one_letter_code
_entity_poly.pdbx_strand_id
1 'polypeptide(L)'
;MITFDLFTTKHHVIVAKVNPFSSSYPILGQLLSFIPREVFKKCVVETRSDKWYKKLKTWDHFVFMFYAVLTGGSSIREVVK
;
A
#
# COMPACT_ATOMS: atom_id res chain seq x y z
N MET A 1 -10.31 -5.45 -22.72
CA MET A 1 -9.95 -4.10 -22.24
C MET A 1 -10.49 -3.99 -20.82
N ILE A 2 -9.63 -4.21 -19.82
CA ILE A 2 -10.09 -4.44 -18.45
C ILE A 2 -10.41 -3.10 -17.79
N THR A 3 -11.70 -2.87 -17.57
CA THR A 3 -12.26 -1.80 -16.77
C THR A 3 -11.85 -2.00 -15.32
N PHE A 4 -11.08 -1.07 -14.75
CA PHE A 4 -10.80 -1.00 -13.32
C PHE A 4 -11.44 0.26 -12.76
N ASP A 5 -12.73 0.15 -12.47
CA ASP A 5 -13.43 1.04 -11.54
C ASP A 5 -12.83 0.88 -10.15
N LEU A 6 -12.48 1.97 -9.47
CA LEU A 6 -12.67 2.06 -8.01
C LEU A 6 -12.55 3.52 -7.51
N PHE A 7 -13.72 4.05 -7.15
CA PHE A 7 -14.04 4.47 -5.77
C PHE A 7 -13.26 5.65 -5.16
N THR A 8 -13.94 6.80 -5.23
CA THR A 8 -13.96 7.92 -4.27
C THR A 8 -13.90 7.45 -2.80
N THR A 9 -13.26 8.09 -1.81
CA THR A 9 -13.64 9.40 -1.27
C THR A 9 -12.63 9.91 -0.19
N LYS A 10 -12.49 11.24 -0.12
CA LYS A 10 -12.08 12.11 1.01
C LYS A 10 -10.63 12.04 1.51
N HIS A 11 -9.73 12.75 0.84
CA HIS A 11 -8.87 13.81 1.39
C HIS A 11 -8.26 14.53 0.18
N HIS A 12 -8.25 15.87 0.20
CA HIS A 12 -7.92 16.73 -0.94
C HIS A 12 -6.42 16.64 -1.29
N VAL A 13 -6.02 15.57 -1.99
CA VAL A 13 -4.78 15.54 -2.77
C VAL A 13 -5.22 15.10 -4.16
N ILE A 14 -5.14 16.02 -5.12
CA ILE A 14 -5.30 15.72 -6.54
C ILE A 14 -4.09 14.87 -6.93
N VAL A 15 -4.12 13.58 -6.62
CA VAL A 15 -3.24 12.62 -7.27
C VAL A 15 -3.87 12.42 -8.63
N ALA A 16 -3.43 13.23 -9.60
CA ALA A 16 -3.72 12.97 -11.00
C ALA A 16 -3.48 11.47 -11.25
N LYS A 17 -4.39 10.81 -11.97
CA LYS A 17 -4.29 9.41 -12.38
C LYS A 17 -3.06 9.26 -13.28
N VAL A 18 -1.88 9.24 -12.67
CA VAL A 18 -0.59 9.04 -13.32
C VAL A 18 -0.44 7.56 -13.57
N ASN A 19 -0.03 7.21 -14.78
CA ASN A 19 0.31 5.84 -15.11
C ASN A 19 1.44 5.40 -14.16
N PRO A 20 1.26 4.33 -13.37
CA PRO A 20 2.25 3.90 -12.39
C PRO A 20 3.57 3.48 -13.02
N PHE A 21 3.65 3.39 -14.34
CA PHE A 21 4.85 3.09 -15.12
C PHE A 21 5.61 4.34 -15.62
N SER A 22 5.16 5.54 -15.25
CA SER A 22 5.91 6.76 -15.58
C SER A 22 7.18 6.84 -14.74
N SER A 23 8.32 7.17 -15.36
CA SER A 23 9.61 7.37 -14.69
C SER A 23 9.59 8.46 -13.62
N SER A 24 8.60 9.35 -13.65
CA SER A 24 8.40 10.39 -12.63
C SER A 24 7.75 9.89 -11.34
N TYR A 25 7.25 8.65 -11.31
CA TYR A 25 6.62 8.07 -10.12
C TYR A 25 7.65 7.35 -9.25
N PRO A 26 7.62 7.51 -7.92
CA PRO A 26 8.57 6.82 -7.04
C PRO A 26 8.44 5.30 -7.15
N ILE A 27 9.57 4.60 -7.23
CA ILE A 27 9.64 3.14 -7.44
C ILE A 27 8.76 2.35 -6.46
N LEU A 28 8.71 2.76 -5.19
CA LEU A 28 7.85 2.16 -4.16
C LEU A 28 6.37 2.23 -4.53
N GLY A 29 5.93 3.37 -5.05
CA GLY A 29 4.54 3.55 -5.48
C GLY A 29 4.22 2.73 -6.73
N GLN A 30 5.18 2.57 -7.64
CA GLN A 30 5.02 1.71 -8.82
C GLN A 30 4.83 0.26 -8.38
N LEU A 31 5.69 -0.23 -7.49
CA LEU A 31 5.62 -1.57 -6.90
C LEU A 31 4.29 -1.82 -6.18
N LEU A 32 3.85 -0.89 -5.34
CA LEU A 32 2.56 -1.00 -4.64
C LEU A 32 1.37 -1.02 -5.60
N SER A 33 1.49 -0.42 -6.79
CA SER A 33 0.41 -0.44 -7.79
C SER A 33 0.18 -1.82 -8.41
N PHE A 34 1.18 -2.70 -8.38
CA PHE A 34 1.04 -4.09 -8.82
C PHE A 34 0.23 -4.95 -7.85
N ILE A 35 0.05 -4.49 -6.61
CA ILE A 35 -0.63 -5.25 -5.59
C ILE A 35 -2.14 -4.97 -5.67
N PRO A 36 -2.97 -5.99 -6.00
CA PRO A 36 -4.41 -5.81 -6.11
C PRO A 36 -5.02 -5.53 -4.74
N ARG A 37 -5.48 -4.29 -4.52
CA ARG A 37 -6.06 -3.84 -3.22
C ARG A 37 -7.27 -4.67 -2.78
N GLU A 38 -8.06 -5.17 -3.73
CA GLU A 38 -9.23 -6.01 -3.42
C GLU A 38 -8.84 -7.34 -2.79
N VAL A 39 -7.76 -7.97 -3.27
CA VAL A 39 -7.26 -9.23 -2.70
C VAL A 39 -6.72 -8.96 -1.30
N PHE A 40 -5.94 -7.89 -1.14
CA PHE A 40 -5.41 -7.51 0.17
C PHE A 40 -6.54 -7.25 1.18
N LYS A 41 -7.57 -6.51 0.78
CA LYS A 41 -8.72 -6.20 1.64
C LYS A 41 -9.47 -7.47 2.06
N LYS A 42 -9.64 -8.44 1.16
CA LYS A 42 -10.22 -9.75 1.49
C LYS A 42 -9.41 -10.45 2.58
N CYS A 43 -8.08 -10.50 2.42
CA CYS A 43 -7.20 -11.09 3.43
C CYS A 43 -7.33 -10.39 4.79
N VAL A 44 -7.34 -9.05 4.83
CA VAL A 44 -7.50 -8.28 6.08
C VAL A 44 -8.81 -8.61 6.80
N VAL A 45 -9.90 -8.79 6.05
CA VAL A 45 -11.21 -9.16 6.60
C VAL A 45 -11.21 -10.59 7.14
N GLU A 46 -10.63 -11.52 6.37
CA GLU A 46 -10.53 -12.93 6.73
C GLU A 46 -9.68 -13.14 8.00
N THR A 47 -8.51 -12.52 8.07
CA THR A 47 -7.60 -12.61 9.21
C THR A 47 -7.98 -11.68 10.36
N ARG A 48 -8.95 -10.78 10.14
CA ARG A 48 -9.39 -9.74 11.09
C ARG A 48 -8.22 -8.90 11.62
N SER A 49 -7.22 -8.63 10.79
CA SER A 49 -5.99 -7.92 11.19
C SER A 49 -6.27 -6.51 11.72
N ASP A 50 -7.32 -5.86 11.21
CA ASP A 50 -7.78 -4.54 11.66
C ASP A 50 -8.80 -4.60 12.82
N LYS A 51 -8.96 -5.72 13.53
CA LYS A 51 -9.90 -5.79 14.68
C LYS A 51 -9.36 -5.12 15.94
N TRP A 52 -8.06 -5.27 16.19
CA TRP A 52 -7.39 -4.80 17.43
C TRP A 52 -6.27 -3.80 17.16
N TYR A 53 -6.25 -3.21 15.97
CA TYR A 53 -5.27 -2.19 15.62
C TYR A 53 -5.46 -0.96 16.53
N LYS A 54 -4.36 -0.45 17.10
CA LYS A 54 -4.41 0.74 17.97
C LYS A 54 -4.40 2.04 17.15
N LYS A 55 -3.37 2.20 16.31
CA LYS A 55 -3.13 3.42 15.51
C LYS A 55 -2.62 3.14 14.10
N LEU A 56 -2.22 1.91 13.81
CA LEU A 56 -1.59 1.52 12.54
C LEU A 56 -2.46 0.48 11.84
N LYS A 57 -2.99 0.82 10.67
CA LYS A 57 -3.81 -0.10 9.88
C LYS A 57 -2.93 -1.16 9.22
N THR A 58 -3.52 -2.29 8.85
CA THR A 58 -2.81 -3.39 8.20
C THR A 58 -2.16 -2.97 6.88
N TRP A 59 -2.79 -2.07 6.13
CA TRP A 59 -2.20 -1.53 4.90
C TRP A 59 -0.93 -0.71 5.18
N ASP A 60 -0.96 0.18 6.15
CA ASP A 60 0.18 1.03 6.49
C ASP A 60 1.35 0.18 7.03
N HIS A 61 1.03 -0.82 7.87
CA HIS A 61 2.00 -1.79 8.36
C HIS A 61 2.63 -2.60 7.21
N PHE A 62 1.83 -3.01 6.22
CA PHE A 62 2.32 -3.68 5.03
C PHE A 62 3.28 -2.80 4.22
N VAL A 63 2.93 -1.53 3.99
CA VAL A 63 3.80 -0.58 3.26
C VAL A 63 5.15 -0.42 3.96
N PHE A 64 5.17 -0.33 5.29
CA PHE A 64 6.43 -0.23 6.05
C PHE A 64 7.28 -1.49 5.96
N MET A 65 6.67 -2.67 6.08
CA MET A 65 7.41 -3.94 5.91
C MET A 65 7.90 -4.13 4.48
N PHE A 66 7.11 -3.71 3.50
CA PHE A 66 7.50 -3.78 2.09
C PHE A 66 8.69 -2.86 1.81
N TYR A 67 8.66 -1.63 2.34
CA TYR A 67 9.81 -0.72 2.29
C TYR A 67 11.04 -1.30 3.00
N ALA A 68 10.87 -1.92 4.17
CA ALA A 68 11.95 -2.58 4.91
C ALA A 68 12.70 -3.61 4.06
N VAL A 69 11.94 -4.51 3.40
CA VAL A 69 12.50 -5.56 2.54
C VAL A 69 13.24 -4.95 1.35
N LEU A 70 12.70 -3.88 0.74
CA LEU A 70 13.37 -3.18 -0.37
C LEU A 70 14.69 -2.51 0.05
N THR A 71 14.79 -2.05 1.29
CA THR A 71 16.03 -1.46 1.84
C THR A 71 16.98 -2.51 2.45
N GLY A 72 16.66 -3.80 2.37
CA GLY A 72 17.46 -4.90 2.94
C GLY A 72 17.30 -5.07 4.46
N GLY A 73 16.33 -4.40 5.08
CA GLY A 73 15.99 -4.56 6.48
C GLY A 73 15.00 -5.70 6.71
N SER A 74 15.17 -6.43 7.80
CA SER A 74 14.32 -7.57 8.18
C SER A 74 13.13 -7.16 9.03
N SER A 75 13.14 -5.93 9.56
CA SER A 75 12.13 -5.44 10.50
C SER A 75 11.94 -3.93 10.42
N ILE A 76 10.74 -3.45 10.81
CA ILE A 76 10.46 -2.00 10.94
C ILE A 76 11.49 -1.27 11.80
N ARG A 77 12.08 -1.93 12.80
CA ARG A 77 13.08 -1.32 13.69
C ARG A 77 14.38 -0.96 12.98
N GLU A 78 14.78 -1.74 11.98
CA GLU A 78 15.98 -1.47 11.19
C GLU A 78 15.79 -0.29 10.24
N VAL A 79 14.55 -0.07 9.78
CA VAL A 79 14.19 1.01 8.87
C VAL A 79 14.17 2.38 9.55
N VAL A 80 13.85 2.43 10.84
CA VAL A 80 13.70 3.69 11.60
C VAL A 80 15.04 4.20 12.15
N LYS A 81 16.14 3.48 11.89
CA LYS A 81 17.48 3.80 12.37
C LYS A 81 18.14 4.91 11.56
#